data_AF-A0A101CPN2-F1
#
_entry.id   AF-A0A101CPN2-F1
#
_cell.length_a   1.000
_cell.length_b   1.000
_cell.length_c   1.000
_cell.angle_alpha   90.00
_cell.angle_beta   90.00
_cell.angle_gamma   90.00
#
_symmetry.space_group_name_H-M   'P 1'
#
loop_
_entity.id
_entity.type
_entity.pdbx_description
1 polymer ?
#
loop_
_entity_poly.entity_id
_entity_poly.type
_entity_poly.pdbx_seq_one_letter_code
_entity_poly.pdbx_strand_id
1 'polypeptide(L)'
;MEVLNKQERQKAFIAFLIAFILTFSVMLIAISFNFYMPIAENKMLKAENEMMKREYDYQTNFSVKIDSVRMTIDSINSPKVDNDFQQRLANVMIANIYQKIPKDTTENKKLYNNVILAYKNIIDYKKQIRSLTHNSHLIDSLNQSAKTYKEELEKVSRDLDVCRQIYQNQ
;
A
#
# COMPACT_ATOMS: atom_id res chain seq x y z
N MET A 1 -73.12 -59.82 2.15
CA MET A 1 -72.50 -59.78 0.80
C MET A 1 -70.99 -59.76 0.99
N GLU A 2 -70.30 -60.85 0.69
CA GLU A 2 -68.84 -60.85 0.67
C GLU A 2 -68.34 -60.06 -0.53
N VAL A 3 -67.39 -59.17 -0.30
CA VAL A 3 -66.90 -58.25 -1.32
C VAL A 3 -66.01 -59.05 -2.29
N LEU A 4 -66.53 -59.30 -3.51
CA LEU A 4 -65.94 -60.18 -4.53
C LEU A 4 -64.58 -59.74 -5.10
N ASN A 5 -63.93 -58.71 -4.53
CA ASN A 5 -62.66 -58.19 -5.02
C ASN A 5 -61.72 -57.68 -3.91
N LYS A 6 -61.59 -58.46 -2.83
CA LYS A 6 -60.83 -58.08 -1.63
C LYS A 6 -59.31 -58.00 -1.88
N GLN A 7 -58.77 -58.87 -2.74
CA GLN A 7 -57.32 -58.93 -3.03
C GLN A 7 -56.85 -57.77 -3.92
N GLU A 8 -57.58 -57.44 -4.98
CA GLU A 8 -57.22 -56.30 -5.84
C GLU A 8 -57.36 -54.97 -5.10
N ARG A 9 -58.35 -54.84 -4.20
CA ARG A 9 -58.45 -53.67 -3.30
C ARG A 9 -57.24 -53.53 -2.37
N GLN A 10 -56.73 -54.64 -1.84
CA GLN A 10 -55.54 -54.61 -0.98
C GLN A 10 -54.28 -54.24 -1.77
N LYS A 11 -54.09 -54.79 -2.98
CA LYS A 11 -52.97 -54.41 -3.86
C LYS A 11 -53.03 -52.94 -4.24
N ALA A 12 -54.20 -52.44 -4.65
CA ALA A 12 -54.40 -51.03 -4.98
C ALA A 12 -54.14 -50.11 -3.77
N PHE A 13 -54.59 -50.52 -2.58
CA PHE A 13 -54.33 -49.78 -1.35
C PHE A 13 -52.84 -49.74 -0.98
N ILE A 14 -52.12 -50.86 -1.10
CA ILE A 14 -50.68 -50.92 -0.85
C ILE A 14 -49.91 -50.08 -1.87
N ALA A 15 -50.27 -50.18 -3.16
CA ALA A 15 -49.67 -49.35 -4.20
C ALA A 15 -49.90 -47.85 -3.95
N PHE A 16 -51.11 -47.46 -3.53
CA PHE A 16 -51.42 -46.10 -3.12
C PHE A 16 -50.61 -45.67 -1.89
N LEU A 17 -50.49 -46.53 -0.88
CA LEU A 17 -49.74 -46.24 0.34
C LEU A 17 -48.25 -46.03 0.04
N ILE A 18 -47.66 -46.86 -0.82
CA ILE A 18 -46.26 -46.71 -1.26
C ILE A 18 -46.09 -45.40 -2.04
N ALA A 19 -46.97 -45.12 -3.00
CA ALA A 19 -46.93 -43.88 -3.78
C ALA A 19 -47.11 -42.63 -2.88
N PHE A 20 -47.97 -42.72 -1.87
CA PHE A 20 -48.19 -41.66 -0.89
C PHE A 20 -46.95 -41.42 -0.03
N ILE A 21 -46.35 -42.49 0.52
CA ILE A 21 -45.11 -42.37 1.31
C ILE A 21 -43.97 -41.80 0.47
N LEU A 22 -43.84 -42.25 -0.79
CA LEU A 22 -42.82 -41.77 -1.72
C LEU A 22 -42.99 -40.27 -1.99
N THR A 23 -44.19 -39.83 -2.38
CA THR A 23 -44.46 -38.42 -2.68
C THR A 23 -44.32 -37.54 -1.44
N PHE A 24 -44.80 -38.00 -0.29
CA PHE A 24 -44.65 -37.29 0.98
C PHE A 24 -43.17 -37.16 1.39
N SER A 25 -42.37 -38.21 1.20
CA SER A 25 -40.93 -38.18 1.50
C SER A 25 -40.19 -37.19 0.59
N VAL A 26 -40.48 -37.19 -0.71
CA VAL A 26 -39.90 -36.22 -1.67
C VAL A 26 -40.30 -34.80 -1.28
N MET A 27 -41.55 -34.57 -0.88
CA MET A 27 -42.03 -33.27 -0.40
C MET A 27 -41.27 -32.82 0.85
N LEU A 28 -41.09 -33.69 1.84
CA LEU A 28 -40.34 -33.37 3.07
C LEU A 28 -38.87 -33.03 2.78
N ILE A 29 -38.23 -33.76 1.86
CA ILE A 29 -36.84 -33.48 1.46
C ILE A 29 -36.77 -32.11 0.78
N ALA A 30 -37.67 -31.82 -0.17
CA ALA A 30 -37.70 -30.55 -0.88
C ALA A 30 -37.88 -29.36 0.08
N ILE A 31 -38.80 -29.48 1.04
CA ILE A 31 -39.01 -28.46 2.08
C ILE A 31 -37.76 -28.31 2.96
N SER A 32 -37.12 -29.41 3.34
CA SER A 32 -35.90 -29.38 4.17
C SER A 32 -34.76 -28.65 3.46
N PHE A 33 -34.52 -28.90 2.17
CA PHE A 33 -33.53 -28.17 1.39
C PHE A 33 -33.86 -26.67 1.30
N ASN A 34 -35.14 -26.31 1.11
CA ASN A 34 -35.59 -24.92 1.07
C ASN A 34 -35.32 -24.16 2.37
N PHE A 35 -35.39 -24.82 3.54
CA PHE A 35 -35.08 -24.17 4.83
C PHE A 35 -33.59 -24.16 5.17
N TYR A 36 -32.86 -25.24 4.91
CA TYR A 36 -31.45 -25.34 5.32
C TYR A 36 -30.50 -24.56 4.42
N MET A 37 -30.75 -24.53 3.11
CA MET A 37 -29.88 -23.85 2.15
C MET A 37 -29.75 -22.34 2.41
N PRO A 38 -30.84 -21.58 2.65
CA PRO A 38 -30.74 -20.17 3.00
C PRO A 38 -29.99 -19.89 4.30
N ILE A 39 -30.03 -20.80 5.28
CA ILE A 39 -29.32 -20.62 6.56
C ILE A 39 -27.81 -20.78 6.34
N ALA A 40 -27.40 -21.79 5.58
CA ALA A 40 -26.00 -22.03 5.25
C ALA A 40 -25.43 -20.88 4.40
N GLU A 41 -26.16 -20.45 3.37
CA GLU A 41 -25.78 -19.31 2.52
C GLU A 41 -25.67 -18.02 3.35
N ASN A 42 -26.67 -17.71 4.18
CA ASN A 42 -26.60 -16.53 5.05
C ASN A 42 -25.42 -16.58 6.02
N LYS A 43 -25.07 -17.75 6.54
CA LYS A 43 -23.90 -17.90 7.42
C LYS A 43 -22.61 -17.64 6.67
N MET A 44 -22.47 -18.17 5.46
CA MET A 44 -21.31 -17.93 4.60
C MET A 44 -21.21 -16.45 4.22
N LEU A 45 -22.31 -15.85 3.75
CA LEU A 45 -22.37 -14.43 3.37
C LEU A 45 -22.06 -13.50 4.55
N LYS A 46 -22.50 -13.84 5.77
CA LYS A 46 -22.13 -13.08 6.98
C LYS A 46 -20.62 -13.17 7.26
N ALA A 47 -20.03 -14.36 7.16
CA ALA A 47 -18.60 -14.54 7.38
C ALA A 47 -17.77 -13.77 6.35
N GLU A 48 -18.16 -13.81 5.07
CA GLU A 48 -17.50 -13.08 3.99
C GLU A 48 -17.66 -11.56 4.18
N ASN A 49 -18.86 -11.08 4.52
CA ASN A 49 -19.08 -9.66 4.83
C ASN A 49 -18.24 -9.18 6.01
N GLU A 50 -18.09 -9.99 7.07
CA GLU A 50 -17.21 -9.66 8.19
C GLU A 50 -15.74 -9.60 7.78
N MET A 51 -15.28 -10.51 6.92
CA MET A 51 -13.92 -10.46 6.36
C MET A 51 -13.71 -9.20 5.52
N MET A 52 -14.64 -8.90 4.62
CA MET A 52 -14.58 -7.72 3.75
C MET A 52 -14.63 -6.43 4.57
N LYS A 53 -15.46 -6.37 5.61
CA LYS A 53 -15.52 -5.22 6.52
C LYS A 53 -14.19 -4.99 7.24
N ARG A 54 -13.56 -6.05 7.76
CA ARG A 54 -12.23 -5.95 8.39
C ARG A 54 -11.17 -5.45 7.42
N GLU A 55 -11.19 -5.94 6.19
CA GLU A 55 -10.26 -5.50 5.15
C GLU A 55 -10.49 -4.03 4.77
N TYR A 56 -11.75 -3.63 4.60
CA TYR A 56 -12.11 -2.24 4.31
C TYR A 56 -11.66 -1.30 5.44
N ASP A 57 -11.97 -1.64 6.69
CA ASP A 57 -11.57 -0.85 7.86
C ASP A 57 -10.03 -0.72 7.94
N TYR A 58 -9.30 -1.80 7.63
CA TYR A 58 -7.84 -1.76 7.56
C TYR A 58 -7.36 -0.84 6.42
N GLN A 59 -7.92 -0.96 5.22
CA GLN A 59 -7.57 -0.14 4.06
C GLN A 59 -7.79 1.35 4.31
N THR A 60 -8.94 1.73 4.87
CA THR A 60 -9.24 3.12 5.22
C THR A 60 -8.22 3.66 6.23
N ASN A 61 -7.92 2.90 7.28
CA ASN A 61 -6.93 3.29 8.29
C ASN A 61 -5.50 3.35 7.71
N PHE A 62 -5.16 2.46 6.79
CA PHE A 62 -3.89 2.47 6.09
C PHE A 62 -3.75 3.72 5.22
N SER A 63 -4.79 4.07 4.44
CA SER A 63 -4.81 5.26 3.59
C SER A 63 -4.56 6.54 4.39
N VAL A 64 -5.28 6.73 5.49
CA VAL A 64 -5.12 7.93 6.35
C VAL A 64 -3.69 8.06 6.90
N LYS A 65 -3.08 6.93 7.29
CA LYS A 65 -1.70 6.92 7.80
C LYS A 65 -0.69 7.23 6.69
N ILE A 66 -0.90 6.69 5.49
CA ILE A 66 -0.05 6.99 4.33
C ILE A 66 -0.19 8.45 3.91
N ASP A 67 -1.38 9.02 3.93
CA ASP A 67 -1.58 10.45 3.65
C ASP A 67 -0.85 11.33 4.67
N SER A 68 -0.82 10.91 5.95
CA SER A 68 -0.05 11.59 6.99
C SER A 68 1.46 11.53 6.73
N VAL A 69 1.96 10.37 6.28
CA VAL A 69 3.36 10.22 5.82
C VAL A 69 3.63 11.14 4.64
N ARG A 70 2.74 11.18 3.65
CA ARG A 70 2.87 12.05 2.46
C ARG A 70 2.97 13.52 2.87
N MET A 71 2.06 14.03 3.70
CA MET A 71 2.11 15.42 4.19
C MET A 71 3.43 15.73 4.92
N THR A 72 3.92 14.79 5.72
CA THR A 72 5.20 14.91 6.42
C THR A 72 6.36 14.99 5.41
N ILE A 73 6.36 14.14 4.38
CA ILE A 73 7.35 14.15 3.30
C ILE A 73 7.28 15.44 2.50
N ASP A 74 6.09 15.95 2.21
CA ASP A 74 5.88 17.20 1.47
C ASP A 74 6.45 18.40 2.23
N SER A 75 6.40 18.36 3.57
CA SER A 75 7.01 19.38 4.43
C SER A 75 8.54 19.38 4.41
N ILE A 76 9.18 18.29 3.94
CA ILE A 76 10.64 18.23 3.75
C ILE A 76 11.01 19.22 2.64
N ASN A 77 11.91 20.16 2.98
CA ASN A 77 12.36 21.35 2.23
C ASN A 77 11.47 22.59 2.39
N SER A 78 10.54 22.60 3.36
CA SER A 78 9.80 23.80 3.72
C SER A 78 10.69 24.79 4.49
N PRO A 79 10.66 26.10 4.17
CA PRO A 79 11.58 27.10 4.75
C PRO A 79 11.44 27.33 6.26
N LYS A 80 10.42 26.76 6.91
CA LYS A 80 10.14 26.93 8.35
C LYS A 80 10.34 25.66 9.17
N VAL A 81 10.89 24.60 8.59
CA VAL A 81 10.88 23.27 9.21
C VAL A 81 12.26 22.62 9.09
N ASP A 82 12.70 21.99 10.19
CA ASP A 82 13.94 21.22 10.18
C ASP A 82 13.78 19.96 9.33
N ASN A 83 14.55 19.89 8.24
CA ASN A 83 14.42 18.83 7.26
C ASN A 83 14.83 17.46 7.79
N ASP A 84 15.80 17.41 8.70
CA ASP A 84 16.29 16.15 9.27
C ASP A 84 15.30 15.58 10.28
N PHE A 85 14.66 16.45 11.06
CA PHE A 85 13.56 16.10 11.94
C PHE A 85 12.39 15.53 11.14
N GLN A 86 11.93 16.22 10.08
CA GLN A 86 10.83 15.72 9.25
C GLN A 86 11.16 14.40 8.57
N GLN A 87 12.39 14.25 8.09
CA GLN A 87 12.86 12.99 7.53
C GLN A 87 12.85 11.86 8.56
N ARG A 88 13.33 12.09 9.79
CA ARG A 88 13.27 11.10 10.88
C ARG A 88 11.83 10.76 11.23
N LEU A 89 10.97 11.77 11.34
CA LEU A 89 9.56 11.61 11.64
C LEU A 89 8.84 10.75 10.59
N ALA A 90 9.04 11.05 9.30
CA ALA A 90 8.47 10.28 8.20
C ALA A 90 8.93 8.80 8.22
N ASN A 91 10.22 8.54 8.50
CA ASN A 91 10.75 7.18 8.64
C ASN A 91 10.12 6.42 9.82
N VAL A 92 9.93 7.07 10.96
CA VAL A 92 9.27 6.47 12.13
C VAL A 92 7.80 6.15 11.81
N MET A 93 7.08 7.08 11.16
CA MET A 93 5.71 6.83 10.72
C MET A 93 5.62 5.62 9.79
N ILE A 94 6.51 5.52 8.80
CA ILE A 94 6.59 4.37 7.90
C ILE A 94 6.85 3.06 8.66
N ALA A 95 7.82 3.05 9.59
CA ALA A 95 8.13 1.87 10.38
C ALA A 95 6.93 1.42 11.23
N ASN A 96 6.20 2.37 11.81
CA ASN A 96 4.99 2.09 12.58
C ASN A 96 3.85 1.51 11.71
N ILE A 97 3.72 1.94 10.45
CA ILE A 97 2.76 1.36 9.51
C ILE A 97 3.18 -0.08 9.17
N TYR A 98 4.47 -0.29 8.86
CA TYR A 98 5.01 -1.60 8.51
C TYR A 98 4.80 -2.65 9.61
N GLN A 99 5.02 -2.27 10.88
CA GLN A 99 4.80 -3.16 12.02
C GLN A 99 3.33 -3.57 12.22
N LYS A 100 2.39 -2.76 11.74
CA LYS A 100 0.94 -2.98 11.90
C LYS A 100 0.32 -3.73 10.72
N ILE A 101 1.11 -4.15 9.73
CA ILE A 101 0.61 -4.98 8.63
C ILE A 101 0.18 -6.34 9.19
N PRO A 102 -1.08 -6.78 8.97
CA PRO A 102 -1.56 -8.08 9.42
C PRO A 102 -0.67 -9.21 8.87
N LYS A 103 -0.27 -10.14 9.74
CA LYS A 103 0.59 -11.26 9.35
C LYS A 103 -0.16 -12.32 8.53
N ASP A 104 -1.44 -12.53 8.85
CA ASP A 104 -2.16 -13.77 8.51
C ASP A 104 -3.39 -13.59 7.60
N THR A 105 -3.71 -12.39 7.09
CA THR A 105 -5.07 -12.15 6.54
C THR A 105 -5.20 -11.31 5.28
N THR A 106 -4.13 -10.97 4.54
CA THR A 106 -4.28 -10.06 3.38
C THR A 106 -3.66 -10.60 2.10
N GLU A 107 -4.51 -10.95 1.11
CA GLU A 107 -4.14 -11.01 -0.30
C GLU A 107 -3.33 -9.77 -0.72
N ASN A 108 -3.64 -8.61 -0.11
CA ASN A 108 -3.03 -7.32 -0.38
C ASN A 108 -1.74 -7.01 0.40
N LYS A 109 -1.16 -7.95 1.15
CA LYS A 109 0.10 -7.69 1.89
C LYS A 109 1.21 -7.15 0.99
N LYS A 110 1.31 -7.70 -0.23
CA LYS A 110 2.25 -7.24 -1.25
C LYS A 110 1.99 -5.79 -1.66
N LEU A 111 0.72 -5.40 -1.83
CA LEU A 111 0.32 -4.04 -2.15
C LEU A 111 0.77 -3.06 -1.04
N TYR A 112 0.43 -3.34 0.22
CA TYR A 112 0.81 -2.47 1.34
C TYR A 112 2.32 -2.30 1.46
N ASN A 113 3.07 -3.41 1.34
CA ASN A 113 4.53 -3.37 1.33
C ASN A 113 5.08 -2.52 0.18
N ASN A 114 4.54 -2.66 -1.03
CA ASN A 114 4.99 -1.89 -2.18
C ASN A 114 4.74 -0.39 -1.99
N VAL A 115 3.58 -0.01 -1.46
CA VAL A 115 3.27 1.40 -1.16
C VAL A 115 4.24 1.94 -0.10
N ILE A 116 4.47 1.21 0.98
CA ILE A 116 5.41 1.59 2.03
C ILE A 116 6.84 1.77 1.47
N LEU A 117 7.29 0.82 0.65
CA LEU A 117 8.60 0.89 0.01
C LEU A 117 8.71 2.09 -0.93
N ALA A 118 7.66 2.40 -1.70
CA ALA A 118 7.63 3.57 -2.56
C ALA A 118 7.81 4.86 -1.75
N TYR A 119 7.08 5.04 -0.65
CA TYR A 119 7.23 6.22 0.21
C TYR A 119 8.58 6.29 0.91
N LYS A 120 9.16 5.14 1.30
CA LYS A 120 10.52 5.09 1.82
C LYS A 120 11.53 5.57 0.78
N ASN A 121 11.42 5.08 -0.46
CA ASN A 121 12.30 5.50 -1.55
C ASN A 121 12.16 7.01 -1.82
N ILE A 122 10.95 7.57 -1.75
CA ILE A 122 10.74 9.02 -1.91
C ILE A 122 11.49 9.82 -0.83
N ILE A 123 11.46 9.37 0.43
CA ILE A 123 12.24 9.99 1.52
C ILE A 123 13.74 9.96 1.20
N ASP A 124 14.24 8.81 0.79
CA ASP A 124 15.66 8.62 0.48
C ASP A 124 16.09 9.47 -0.73
N TYR A 125 15.26 9.55 -1.76
CA TYR A 125 15.50 10.41 -2.92
C TYR A 125 15.51 11.90 -2.56
N LYS A 126 14.58 12.36 -1.70
CA LYS A 126 14.62 13.76 -1.22
C LYS A 126 15.92 14.07 -0.49
N LYS A 127 16.43 13.15 0.33
CA LYS A 127 17.73 13.30 1.01
C LYS A 127 18.88 13.40 0.00
N GLN A 128 18.91 12.50 -0.98
CA GLN A 128 19.93 12.47 -2.02
C GLN A 128 19.94 13.76 -2.85
N ILE A 129 18.77 14.21 -3.29
CA ILE A 129 18.62 15.47 -4.05
C ILE A 129 19.19 16.64 -3.25
N ARG A 130 18.86 16.76 -1.95
CA ARG A 130 19.38 17.85 -1.11
C ARG A 130 20.91 17.82 -1.00
N SER A 131 21.49 16.63 -0.83
CA SER A 131 22.95 16.46 -0.81
C SER A 131 23.59 16.87 -2.14
N LEU A 132 22.98 16.48 -3.27
CA LEU A 132 23.46 16.84 -4.60
C LEU A 132 23.35 18.35 -4.86
N THR A 133 22.26 19.00 -4.45
CA THR A 133 22.10 20.45 -4.55
C THR A 133 23.17 21.19 -3.75
N HIS A 134 23.46 20.75 -2.52
CA HIS A 134 24.53 21.34 -1.73
C HIS A 134 25.90 21.20 -2.40
N ASN A 135 26.21 20.00 -2.93
CA ASN A 135 27.46 19.76 -3.64
C ASN A 135 27.57 20.62 -4.92
N SER A 136 26.47 20.83 -5.64
CA SER A 136 26.44 21.70 -6.82
C SER A 136 26.83 23.14 -6.45
N HIS A 137 26.24 23.70 -5.39
CA HIS A 137 26.58 25.05 -4.94
C HIS A 137 28.04 25.17 -4.50
N LEU A 138 28.60 24.13 -3.88
CA LEU A 138 30.01 24.10 -3.52
C LEU A 138 30.91 24.10 -4.76
N ILE A 139 30.57 23.31 -5.79
CA ILE A 139 31.29 23.28 -7.07
C ILE A 139 31.25 24.66 -7.74
N ASP A 140 30.09 25.32 -7.76
CA ASP A 140 29.95 26.65 -8.33
C ASP A 140 30.84 27.68 -7.60
N SER A 141 30.84 27.65 -6.26
CA SER A 141 31.71 28.51 -5.44
C SER A 141 33.20 28.26 -5.68
N LEU A 142 33.60 26.99 -5.79
CA LEU A 142 34.99 26.61 -6.06
C LEU A 142 35.42 27.04 -7.47
N ASN A 143 34.55 26.86 -8.47
CA ASN A 143 34.80 27.32 -9.84
C ASN A 143 34.96 28.83 -9.92
N GLN A 144 34.10 29.58 -9.21
CA GLN A 144 34.21 31.03 -9.12
C GLN A 144 35.54 31.45 -8.48
N SER A 145 35.92 30.80 -7.38
CA SER A 145 37.19 31.08 -6.70
C SER A 145 38.40 30.77 -7.59
N ALA A 146 38.39 29.63 -8.28
CA ALA A 146 39.44 29.24 -9.22
C ALA A 146 39.57 30.25 -10.38
N LYS A 147 38.45 30.77 -10.89
CA LYS A 147 38.46 31.83 -11.91
C LYS A 147 39.11 33.11 -11.37
N THR A 148 38.72 33.56 -10.17
CA THR A 148 39.31 34.74 -9.54
C THR A 148 40.82 34.58 -9.32
N TYR A 149 41.27 33.45 -8.78
CA TYR A 149 42.71 33.19 -8.60
C TYR A 149 43.48 33.18 -9.91
N LYS A 150 42.89 32.64 -10.98
CA LYS A 150 43.52 32.66 -12.31
C LYS A 150 43.68 34.09 -12.82
N GLU A 151 42.64 34.93 -12.69
CA GLU A 151 42.69 36.34 -13.09
C GLU A 151 43.74 37.14 -12.28
N GLU A 152 43.85 36.88 -10.98
CA GLU A 152 44.88 37.49 -10.12
C GLU A 152 46.29 37.05 -10.51
N LEU A 153 46.50 35.77 -10.79
CA LEU A 153 47.79 35.23 -11.20
C LEU A 153 48.23 35.81 -12.55
N GLU A 154 47.30 35.97 -13.50
CA GLU A 154 47.55 36.67 -14.76
C GLU A 154 47.90 38.15 -14.57
N LYS A 155 47.30 38.85 -13.59
CA LYS A 155 47.70 40.22 -13.24
C LYS A 155 49.12 40.26 -12.67
N VAL A 156 49.41 39.44 -11.65
CA VAL A 156 50.74 39.37 -11.02
C VAL A 156 51.83 39.00 -12.03
N SER A 157 51.55 38.06 -12.93
CA SER A 157 52.49 37.69 -13.99
C SER A 157 52.78 38.86 -14.92
N ARG A 158 51.75 39.63 -15.33
CA ARG A 158 51.94 40.82 -16.16
C ARG A 158 52.75 41.89 -15.42
N ASP A 159 52.44 42.14 -14.15
CA ASP A 159 53.16 43.13 -13.35
C ASP A 159 54.65 42.74 -13.19
N LEU A 160 54.93 41.45 -12.99
CA LEU A 160 56.29 40.93 -12.92
C LEU A 160 57.05 41.13 -14.24
N ASP A 161 56.42 40.87 -15.38
CA ASP A 161 57.04 41.05 -16.69
C ASP A 161 57.32 42.53 -16.99
N VAL A 162 56.42 43.43 -16.59
CA VAL A 162 56.64 44.89 -16.67
C VAL A 162 57.85 45.29 -15.81
N CYS A 163 57.93 44.83 -14.56
CA CYS A 163 59.08 45.10 -13.69
C CYS A 163 60.39 44.59 -14.31
N ARG A 164 60.40 43.38 -14.89
CA ARG A 164 61.58 42.82 -15.57
C ARG A 164 62.03 43.67 -16.75
N GLN A 165 61.09 44.16 -17.57
CA GLN A 165 61.41 45.04 -18.69
C GLN A 165 62.01 46.37 -18.24
N ILE A 166 61.50 46.96 -17.15
CA ILE A 166 62.05 48.20 -16.59
C ILE A 166 63.50 47.99 -16.13
N TYR A 167 63.78 46.88 -15.44
CA TYR A 167 65.13 46.57 -14.96
C TYR A 167 66.15 46.27 -16.07
N GLN A 168 65.71 45.76 -17.23
CA GLN A 168 66.59 45.49 -18.37
C GLN A 168 66.93 46.75 -19.19
N ASN A 169 66.18 47.83 -19.02
CA ASN A 169 66.35 49.11 -19.73
C ASN A 169 67.10 50.17 -18.91
N GLN A 170 67.69 49.79 -17.77
CA GLN A 170 68.65 50.58 -16.98
C GLN A 170 70.06 50.03 -17.18
#